data_AF-A0A929I0K3-F1
#
_entry.id   AF-A0A929I0K3-F1
#
_cell.length_a   1.000
_cell.length_b   1.000
_cell.length_c   1.000
_cell.angle_alpha   90.00
_cell.angle_beta   90.00
_cell.angle_gamma   90.00
#
_symmetry.space_group_name_H-M   'P 1'
#
loop_
_entity.id
_entity.type
_entity.pdbx_description
1 polymer ?
#
loop_
_entity_poly.entity_id
_entity_poly.type
_entity_poly.pdbx_seq_one_letter_code
_entity_poly.pdbx_strand_id
1 'polypeptide(L)'
;MIDKIDIKVCRNILIPRFDTFGDIVLLQGFIKALLDLLPDAKFTLLVRDGYDHLSTMFPDQLIWKTTRINPYKGRPGPLEVSLALKELSGNLYDLVLITTYSRTWLDDLVAAKLTSSWRVGIGESADIPDYLARILPDLGIETASCPYDEFVSVEERTRETEKYQILWEKLAGDKRPLPPPELSIPKDADKMAEEVLARLGLTDESYYFCFPAGIANVFLKSWPEEKFAKIIAEIEKKYKLRALVVGHETEKEIIDKVIGLARQKG
;
A
#
# COMPACT_ATOMS: atom_id res chain seq x y z
N MET A 1 -15.35 -26.77 -14.29
CA MET A 1 -15.24 -26.58 -12.83
C MET A 1 -13.77 -26.72 -12.51
N ILE A 2 -13.09 -25.62 -12.23
CA ILE A 2 -11.73 -25.67 -11.70
C ILE A 2 -11.91 -26.16 -10.26
N ASP A 3 -11.28 -27.28 -9.91
CA ASP A 3 -11.27 -27.78 -8.54
C ASP A 3 -10.81 -26.66 -7.60
N LYS A 4 -11.42 -26.58 -6.42
CA LYS A 4 -11.10 -25.59 -5.39
C LYS A 4 -9.61 -25.70 -5.06
N ILE A 5 -8.78 -24.79 -5.60
CA ILE A 5 -7.34 -24.82 -5.40
C ILE A 5 -7.10 -24.54 -3.91
N ASP A 6 -6.41 -25.46 -3.25
CA ASP A 6 -6.00 -25.30 -1.86
C ASP A 6 -4.78 -24.38 -1.84
N ILE A 7 -4.89 -23.20 -1.20
CA ILE A 7 -3.77 -22.26 -1.08
C ILE A 7 -2.51 -22.93 -0.50
N LYS A 8 -2.66 -24.01 0.26
CA LYS A 8 -1.55 -24.77 0.87
C LYS A 8 -0.64 -25.45 -0.13
N VAL A 9 -1.05 -25.61 -1.39
CA VAL A 9 -0.17 -26.17 -2.43
C VAL A 9 0.60 -25.08 -3.19
N CYS A 10 0.23 -23.81 -3.05
CA CYS A 10 0.91 -22.69 -3.71
C CYS A 10 2.30 -22.46 -3.11
N ARG A 11 3.30 -22.26 -3.96
CA ARG A 11 4.70 -22.04 -3.58
C ARG A 11 5.21 -20.67 -3.99
N ASN A 12 4.70 -20.10 -5.07
CA ASN A 12 5.05 -18.75 -5.52
C ASN A 12 3.77 -17.91 -5.64
N ILE A 13 3.65 -16.89 -4.79
CA ILE A 13 2.43 -16.10 -4.65
C ILE A 13 2.76 -14.64 -4.95
N LEU A 14 2.01 -14.03 -5.86
CA LEU A 14 2.12 -12.61 -6.20
C LEU A 14 0.95 -11.84 -5.57
N ILE A 15 1.26 -10.75 -4.88
CA ILE A 15 0.29 -9.82 -4.30
C ILE A 15 0.56 -8.44 -4.91
N PRO A 16 -0.16 -8.04 -5.98
CA PRO A 16 -0.13 -6.67 -6.46
C PRO A 16 -0.83 -5.73 -5.48
N ARG A 17 -0.16 -4.63 -5.12
CA ARG A 17 -0.72 -3.55 -4.28
C ARG A 17 -0.20 -2.20 -4.76
N PHE A 18 -0.91 -1.60 -5.70
CA PHE A 18 -0.50 -0.34 -6.34
C PHE A 18 -0.99 0.91 -5.61
N ASP A 19 -1.72 0.76 -4.51
CA ASP A 19 -2.29 1.86 -3.73
C ASP A 19 -1.24 2.73 -3.01
N THR A 20 -1.66 3.46 -1.98
CA THR A 20 -0.79 4.40 -1.26
C THR A 20 -0.17 3.77 -0.01
N PHE A 21 0.68 4.54 0.69
CA PHE A 21 1.37 4.10 1.91
C PHE A 21 0.41 3.47 2.93
N GLY A 22 -0.70 4.14 3.23
CA GLY A 22 -1.66 3.66 4.24
C GLY A 22 -2.26 2.30 3.86
N ASP A 23 -2.60 2.11 2.59
CA ASP A 23 -3.18 0.89 2.07
C ASP A 23 -2.21 -0.30 2.13
N ILE A 24 -0.93 -0.05 1.90
CA ILE A 24 0.14 -1.05 2.03
C ILE A 24 0.34 -1.42 3.50
N VAL A 25 0.38 -0.44 4.41
CA VAL A 25 0.50 -0.69 5.85
C VAL A 25 -0.67 -1.53 6.37
N LEU A 26 -1.91 -1.19 5.99
CA LEU A 26 -3.10 -1.94 6.43
C LEU A 26 -3.07 -3.42 5.98
N LEU A 27 -2.35 -3.74 4.90
CA LEU A 27 -2.20 -5.11 4.38
C LEU A 27 -1.22 -5.96 5.20
N GLN A 28 -0.38 -5.35 6.05
CA GLN A 28 0.72 -6.03 6.72
C GLN A 28 0.27 -7.23 7.57
N GLY A 29 -0.80 -7.07 8.37
CA GLY A 29 -1.28 -8.15 9.23
C GLY A 29 -1.76 -9.38 8.45
N PHE A 30 -2.36 -9.15 7.28
CA PHE A 30 -2.76 -10.21 6.35
C PHE A 30 -1.55 -10.93 5.74
N ILE A 31 -0.52 -10.19 5.31
CA ILE A 31 0.72 -10.77 4.80
C ILE A 31 1.40 -11.61 5.88
N LYS A 32 1.45 -11.13 7.12
CA LYS A 32 2.03 -11.90 8.23
C LYS A 32 1.29 -13.23 8.43
N ALA A 33 -0.04 -13.22 8.42
CA ALA A 33 -0.82 -14.45 8.54
C ALA A 33 -0.57 -15.44 7.39
N LEU A 34 -0.40 -14.93 6.15
CA LEU A 34 -0.05 -15.77 4.99
C LEU A 34 1.34 -16.40 5.11
N LEU A 35 2.34 -15.64 5.55
CA LEU A 35 3.69 -16.14 5.80
C LEU A 35 3.71 -17.20 6.91
N ASP A 36 2.96 -16.97 7.99
CA ASP A 36 2.84 -17.92 9.10
C ASP A 36 2.11 -19.21 8.66
N LEU A 37 1.14 -19.11 7.73
CA LEU A 37 0.42 -20.27 7.16
C LEU A 37 1.30 -21.09 6.21
N LEU A 38 2.10 -20.41 5.38
CA LEU A 38 2.88 -21.00 4.29
C LEU A 38 4.35 -20.60 4.40
N PRO A 39 5.08 -21.08 5.42
CA PRO A 39 6.45 -20.64 5.70
C PRO A 39 7.45 -20.99 4.59
N ASP A 40 7.15 -22.01 3.77
CA ASP A 40 8.00 -22.42 2.64
C ASP A 40 7.62 -21.74 1.32
N ALA A 41 6.53 -20.96 1.27
CA ALA A 41 6.10 -20.27 0.07
C ALA A 41 6.80 -18.92 -0.08
N LYS A 42 7.09 -18.53 -1.32
CA LYS A 42 7.63 -17.24 -1.69
C LYS A 42 6.49 -16.28 -1.96
N PHE A 43 6.41 -15.22 -1.17
CA PHE A 43 5.46 -14.13 -1.36
C PHE A 43 6.16 -12.93 -1.99
N THR A 44 5.66 -12.49 -3.14
CA THR A 44 6.10 -11.26 -3.80
C THR A 44 5.03 -10.19 -3.65
N LEU A 45 5.36 -9.08 -2.97
CA LEU A 45 4.54 -7.88 -2.97
C LEU A 45 5.01 -6.96 -4.10
N LEU A 46 4.14 -6.71 -5.07
CA LEU A 46 4.40 -5.82 -6.19
C LEU A 46 3.75 -4.46 -5.93
N VAL A 47 4.56 -3.43 -5.72
CA VAL A 47 4.11 -2.07 -5.41
C VAL A 47 4.55 -1.07 -6.50
N ARG A 48 4.10 0.17 -6.41
CA ARG A 48 4.67 1.25 -7.24
C ARG A 48 6.07 1.64 -6.75
N ASP A 49 6.90 2.10 -7.68
CA ASP A 49 8.19 2.72 -7.35
C ASP A 49 8.02 3.81 -6.30
N GLY A 50 8.94 3.83 -5.33
CA GLY A 50 8.93 4.79 -4.23
C GLY A 50 8.25 4.28 -2.95
N TYR A 51 7.61 3.10 -2.96
CA TYR A 51 7.13 2.43 -1.73
C TYR A 51 8.06 1.34 -1.21
N ASP A 52 9.14 1.02 -1.93
CA ASP A 52 10.14 0.02 -1.57
C ASP A 52 10.91 0.33 -0.28
N HIS A 53 10.97 1.60 0.13
CA HIS A 53 11.53 1.97 1.44
C HIS A 53 10.80 1.29 2.62
N LEU A 54 9.52 0.93 2.44
CA LEU A 54 8.75 0.17 3.44
C LEU A 54 9.25 -1.27 3.62
N SER A 55 10.06 -1.79 2.68
CA SER A 55 10.48 -3.19 2.71
C SER A 55 11.17 -3.59 4.00
N THR A 56 12.00 -2.70 4.53
CA THR A 56 12.73 -2.86 5.80
C THR A 56 11.82 -2.92 7.03
N MET A 57 10.56 -2.50 6.90
CA MET A 57 9.57 -2.47 7.99
C MET A 57 8.59 -3.65 7.97
N PHE A 58 8.66 -4.48 6.93
CA PHE A 58 7.85 -5.68 6.75
C PHE A 58 8.68 -6.94 7.05
N PRO A 59 8.05 -8.12 7.20
CA PRO A 59 8.79 -9.35 7.42
C PRO A 59 9.84 -9.61 6.31
N ASP A 60 11.08 -9.93 6.69
CA ASP A 60 12.23 -10.15 5.79
C ASP A 60 11.99 -11.21 4.70
N GLN A 61 11.03 -12.12 4.94
CA GLN A 61 10.64 -13.19 4.01
C GLN A 61 9.84 -12.67 2.81
N LEU A 62 9.26 -11.48 2.91
CA LEU A 62 8.47 -10.87 1.85
C LEU A 62 9.39 -10.31 0.76
N ILE A 63 9.23 -10.79 -0.47
CA ILE A 63 9.98 -10.29 -1.62
C ILE A 63 9.29 -9.02 -2.13
N TRP A 64 10.04 -7.92 -2.17
CA TRP A 64 9.54 -6.65 -2.71
C TRP A 64 9.91 -6.51 -4.18
N LYS A 65 8.93 -6.15 -5.00
CA LYS A 65 9.14 -5.70 -6.37
C LYS A 65 8.44 -4.37 -6.58
N THR A 66 9.02 -3.54 -7.43
CA THR A 66 8.43 -2.27 -7.80
C THR A 66 8.11 -2.20 -9.28
N THR A 67 7.21 -1.29 -9.65
CA THR A 67 6.95 -0.92 -11.03
C THR A 67 6.87 0.60 -11.17
N ARG A 68 7.44 1.11 -12.26
CA ARG A 68 7.32 2.51 -12.67
C ARG A 68 5.92 2.88 -13.15
N ILE A 69 5.12 1.88 -13.52
CA ILE A 69 3.75 2.11 -13.98
C ILE A 69 2.91 2.58 -12.79
N ASN A 70 2.40 3.81 -12.89
CA ASN A 70 1.49 4.37 -11.92
C ASN A 70 0.07 4.41 -12.50
N PRO A 71 -0.83 3.50 -12.10
CA PRO A 71 -2.17 3.40 -12.69
C PRO A 71 -3.05 4.64 -12.48
N TYR A 72 -2.67 5.55 -11.56
CA TYR A 72 -3.40 6.77 -11.25
C TYR A 72 -2.89 8.02 -12.00
N LYS A 73 -1.70 7.97 -12.62
CA LYS A 73 -1.07 9.15 -13.24
C LYS A 73 -0.96 9.09 -14.76
N GLY A 74 -1.30 7.96 -15.38
CA GLY A 74 -1.21 7.81 -16.82
C GLY A 74 -1.69 6.46 -17.34
N ARG A 75 -1.66 6.35 -18.67
CA ARG A 75 -2.04 5.16 -19.45
C ARG A 75 -0.92 4.90 -20.46
N PRO A 76 0.15 4.21 -20.05
CA PRO A 76 1.34 4.01 -20.88
C PRO A 76 1.04 3.26 -22.17
N GLY A 77 1.94 3.35 -23.16
CA GLY A 77 1.80 2.62 -24.41
C GLY A 77 2.09 1.12 -24.26
N PRO A 78 1.66 0.26 -25.21
CA PRO A 78 1.88 -1.18 -25.15
C PRO A 78 3.34 -1.61 -24.97
N LEU A 79 4.30 -0.88 -25.55
CA LEU A 79 5.73 -1.18 -25.40
C LEU A 79 6.22 -1.04 -23.96
N GLU A 80 5.87 0.07 -23.29
CA GLU A 80 6.23 0.33 -21.91
C GLU A 80 5.59 -0.70 -20.97
N VAL A 81 4.32 -1.02 -21.22
CA VAL A 81 3.60 -2.07 -20.49
C VAL A 81 4.26 -3.44 -20.69
N SER A 82 4.61 -3.80 -21.93
CA SER A 82 5.25 -5.08 -22.25
C SER A 82 6.59 -5.25 -21.53
N LEU A 83 7.41 -4.19 -21.47
CA LEU A 83 8.67 -4.19 -20.73
C LEU A 83 8.45 -4.44 -19.23
N ALA A 84 7.50 -3.74 -18.61
CA ALA A 84 7.18 -3.92 -17.19
C ALA A 84 6.64 -5.33 -16.90
N LEU A 85 5.79 -5.88 -17.78
CA LEU A 85 5.25 -7.23 -17.62
C LEU A 85 6.30 -8.32 -17.83
N LYS A 86 7.33 -8.08 -18.65
CA LYS A 86 8.39 -9.06 -18.90
C LYS A 86 9.13 -9.41 -17.60
N GLU A 87 9.39 -8.43 -16.74
CA GLU A 87 10.04 -8.61 -15.44
C GLU A 87 9.19 -9.44 -14.46
N LEU A 88 7.86 -9.39 -14.59
CA LEU A 88 6.93 -10.21 -13.83
C LEU A 88 6.90 -11.65 -14.36
N SER A 89 6.85 -11.82 -15.68
CA SER A 89 6.74 -13.13 -16.34
C SER A 89 7.97 -14.04 -16.20
N GLY A 90 9.12 -13.50 -15.75
CA GLY A 90 10.31 -14.30 -15.46
C GLY A 90 10.16 -15.25 -14.27
N ASN A 91 9.03 -15.20 -13.54
CA ASN A 91 8.73 -16.05 -12.40
C ASN A 91 7.43 -16.81 -12.65
N LEU A 92 7.42 -18.11 -12.37
CA LEU A 92 6.20 -18.92 -12.37
C LEU A 92 5.47 -18.69 -11.04
N TYR A 93 4.33 -18.02 -11.08
CA TYR A 93 3.45 -17.85 -9.93
C TYR A 93 2.35 -18.91 -9.96
N ASP A 94 2.05 -19.49 -8.80
CA ASP A 94 0.94 -20.42 -8.62
C ASP A 94 -0.36 -19.68 -8.29
N LEU A 95 -0.23 -18.51 -7.63
CA LEU A 95 -1.35 -17.68 -7.20
C LEU A 95 -1.04 -16.20 -7.42
N VAL A 96 -2.03 -15.48 -7.97
CA VAL A 96 -2.08 -14.01 -8.00
C VAL A 96 -3.25 -13.57 -7.14
N LEU A 97 -2.96 -12.77 -6.12
CA LEU A 97 -3.93 -12.35 -5.12
C LEU A 97 -4.13 -10.84 -5.18
N ILE A 98 -5.25 -10.40 -5.78
CA ILE A 98 -5.62 -8.99 -5.84
C ILE A 98 -6.41 -8.63 -4.59
N THR A 99 -5.73 -7.99 -3.64
CA THR A 99 -6.28 -7.64 -2.32
C THR A 99 -6.99 -6.29 -2.29
N THR A 100 -6.92 -5.50 -3.36
CA THR A 100 -7.60 -4.20 -3.46
C THR A 100 -9.03 -4.37 -3.96
N TYR A 101 -10.01 -3.81 -3.23
CA TYR A 101 -11.41 -3.80 -3.67
C TYR A 101 -11.61 -2.89 -4.90
N SER A 102 -11.13 -1.65 -4.83
CA SER A 102 -11.18 -0.67 -5.92
C SER A 102 -10.02 -0.89 -6.87
N ARG A 103 -10.11 -1.97 -7.66
CA ARG A 103 -9.05 -2.38 -8.60
C ARG A 103 -8.79 -1.32 -9.65
N THR A 104 -7.53 -1.22 -10.05
CA THR A 104 -7.08 -0.41 -11.18
C THR A 104 -6.94 -1.28 -12.43
N TRP A 105 -6.79 -0.63 -13.59
CA TRP A 105 -6.51 -1.34 -14.84
C TRP A 105 -5.21 -2.17 -14.79
N LEU A 106 -4.26 -1.82 -13.90
CA LEU A 106 -3.01 -2.54 -13.76
C LEU A 106 -3.18 -3.85 -12.98
N ASP A 107 -4.08 -3.88 -11.99
CA ASP A 107 -4.43 -5.11 -11.26
C ASP A 107 -5.01 -6.15 -12.23
N ASP A 108 -5.99 -5.71 -13.03
CA ASP A 108 -6.63 -6.54 -14.04
C ASP A 108 -5.66 -6.98 -15.15
N LEU A 109 -4.72 -6.12 -15.54
CA LEU A 109 -3.68 -6.47 -16.51
C LEU A 109 -2.72 -7.54 -15.99
N VAL A 110 -2.29 -7.43 -14.73
CA VAL A 110 -1.41 -8.44 -14.11
C VAL A 110 -2.13 -9.79 -14.04
N ALA A 111 -3.40 -9.81 -13.62
CA ALA A 111 -4.22 -11.02 -13.62
C ALA A 111 -4.42 -11.58 -15.05
N ALA A 112 -4.70 -10.72 -16.04
CA ALA A 112 -4.86 -11.13 -17.43
C ALA A 112 -3.56 -11.70 -18.02
N LYS A 113 -2.39 -11.19 -17.61
CA LYS A 113 -1.09 -11.68 -18.11
C LYS A 113 -0.69 -13.04 -17.54
N LEU A 114 -1.05 -13.31 -16.28
CA LEU A 114 -0.61 -14.50 -15.54
C LEU A 114 -1.66 -15.60 -15.58
N THR A 115 -2.06 -16.01 -16.79
CA THR A 115 -3.12 -17.01 -17.02
C THR A 115 -2.80 -18.42 -16.54
N SER A 116 -1.52 -18.72 -16.28
CA SER A 116 -1.09 -20.01 -15.70
C SER A 116 -1.23 -20.08 -14.18
N SER A 117 -1.52 -18.95 -13.53
CA SER A 117 -1.71 -18.85 -12.08
C SER A 117 -3.19 -18.95 -11.74
N TRP A 118 -3.50 -19.42 -10.53
CA TRP A 118 -4.81 -19.19 -9.94
C TRP A 118 -4.95 -17.71 -9.59
N ARG A 119 -6.01 -17.03 -10.05
CA ARG A 119 -6.18 -15.59 -9.90
C ARG A 119 -7.42 -15.30 -9.05
N VAL A 120 -7.18 -14.76 -7.86
CA VAL A 120 -8.21 -14.47 -6.86
C VAL A 120 -8.28 -12.96 -6.66
N GLY A 121 -9.48 -12.38 -6.81
CA GLY A 121 -9.74 -10.97 -6.54
C GLY A 121 -10.75 -10.76 -5.41
N ILE A 122 -10.57 -9.70 -4.62
CA ILE A 122 -11.62 -9.24 -3.70
C ILE A 122 -12.69 -8.43 -4.46
N GLY A 123 -13.95 -8.59 -4.05
CA GLY A 123 -15.09 -7.84 -4.57
C GLY A 123 -15.91 -8.65 -5.56
N GLU A 124 -16.43 -7.99 -6.59
CA GLU A 124 -17.25 -8.61 -7.64
C GLU A 124 -16.58 -8.50 -9.00
N SER A 125 -17.05 -9.29 -9.97
CA SER A 125 -16.63 -9.16 -11.35
C SER A 125 -17.03 -7.79 -11.88
N ALA A 126 -16.10 -7.12 -12.55
CA ALA A 126 -16.33 -5.87 -13.25
C ALA A 126 -15.93 -6.03 -14.72
N ASP A 127 -16.52 -5.21 -15.58
CA ASP A 127 -16.13 -5.15 -16.98
C ASP A 127 -14.67 -4.69 -17.11
N ILE A 128 -13.97 -5.24 -18.11
CA ILE A 128 -12.60 -4.83 -18.43
C ILE A 128 -12.62 -3.35 -18.84
N PRO A 129 -11.81 -2.47 -18.22
CA PRO A 129 -11.77 -1.06 -18.60
C PRO A 129 -11.39 -0.87 -20.08
N ASP A 130 -12.00 0.10 -20.78
CA ASP A 130 -11.76 0.37 -22.21
C ASP A 130 -10.28 0.49 -22.58
N TYR A 131 -9.48 1.11 -21.71
CA TYR A 131 -8.05 1.23 -21.93
C TYR A 131 -7.36 -0.14 -21.96
N LEU A 132 -7.71 -1.04 -21.03
CA LEU A 132 -7.16 -2.38 -20.95
C LEU A 132 -7.58 -3.19 -22.18
N ALA A 133 -8.87 -3.14 -22.55
CA ALA A 133 -9.38 -3.80 -23.75
C ALA A 133 -8.64 -3.40 -25.04
N ARG A 134 -8.13 -2.16 -25.12
CA ARG A 134 -7.33 -1.68 -26.26
C ARG A 134 -5.89 -2.18 -26.26
N ILE A 135 -5.25 -2.35 -25.10
CA ILE A 135 -3.83 -2.73 -25.04
C ILE A 135 -3.60 -4.24 -25.01
N LEU A 136 -4.56 -5.04 -24.53
CA LEU A 136 -4.41 -6.50 -24.43
C LEU A 136 -4.06 -7.17 -25.77
N PRO A 137 -4.70 -6.83 -26.91
CA PRO A 137 -4.35 -7.41 -28.21
C PRO A 137 -2.90 -7.11 -28.63
N ASP A 138 -2.44 -5.87 -28.43
CA ASP A 138 -1.07 -5.45 -28.75
C ASP A 138 -0.02 -6.19 -27.88
N LEU A 139 -0.44 -6.68 -26.71
CA LEU A 139 0.39 -7.48 -25.80
C LEU A 139 0.32 -8.99 -26.08
N GLY A 140 -0.47 -9.40 -27.07
CA GLY A 140 -0.72 -10.81 -27.39
C GLY A 140 -1.44 -11.55 -26.25
N ILE A 141 -2.24 -10.83 -25.45
CA ILE A 141 -3.03 -11.40 -24.35
C ILE A 141 -4.46 -11.56 -24.86
N GLU A 142 -4.94 -12.81 -24.91
CA GLU A 142 -6.33 -13.08 -25.26
C GLU A 142 -7.27 -12.52 -24.19
N THR A 143 -8.27 -11.76 -24.63
CA THR A 143 -9.30 -11.20 -23.76
C THR A 143 -10.28 -12.30 -23.37
N ALA A 144 -10.06 -12.92 -22.22
CA ALA A 144 -11.16 -13.54 -21.47
C ALA A 144 -12.14 -12.44 -21.02
N SER A 145 -13.42 -12.75 -20.91
CA SER A 145 -14.42 -11.80 -20.38
C SER A 145 -14.17 -11.40 -18.93
N CYS A 146 -13.39 -12.21 -18.20
CA CYS A 146 -12.98 -11.96 -16.83
C CYS A 146 -11.52 -12.42 -16.65
N PRO A 147 -10.63 -11.58 -16.08
CA PRO A 147 -9.24 -11.96 -15.86
C PRO A 147 -9.02 -12.78 -14.58
N TYR A 148 -10.09 -13.11 -13.84
CA TYR A 148 -10.04 -13.82 -12.56
C TYR A 148 -10.68 -15.19 -12.63
N ASP A 149 -10.17 -16.13 -11.84
CA ASP A 149 -10.75 -17.47 -11.70
C ASP A 149 -11.74 -17.53 -10.53
N GLU A 150 -11.52 -16.71 -9.49
CA GLU A 150 -12.40 -16.61 -8.33
C GLU A 150 -12.47 -15.18 -7.78
N PHE A 151 -13.65 -14.82 -7.26
CA PHE A 151 -13.87 -13.62 -6.48
C PHE A 151 -14.25 -13.94 -5.04
N VAL A 152 -13.70 -13.17 -4.10
CA VAL A 152 -14.14 -13.16 -2.71
C VAL A 152 -15.01 -11.93 -2.50
N SER A 153 -16.33 -12.15 -2.48
CA SER A 153 -17.31 -11.09 -2.29
C SER A 153 -17.14 -10.40 -0.94
N VAL A 154 -17.08 -9.06 -0.98
CA VAL A 154 -17.08 -8.16 0.17
C VAL A 154 -17.88 -6.93 -0.18
N GLU A 155 -18.44 -6.23 0.80
CA GLU A 155 -19.10 -4.96 0.56
C GLU A 155 -18.07 -3.82 0.40
N GLU A 156 -18.36 -2.87 -0.51
CA GLU A 156 -17.47 -1.73 -0.78
C GLU A 156 -17.13 -0.94 0.50
N ARG A 157 -18.13 -0.72 1.35
CA ARG A 157 -18.04 0.12 2.55
C ARG A 157 -17.42 -0.58 3.75
N THR A 158 -17.14 -1.88 3.65
CA THR A 158 -16.42 -2.63 4.68
C THR A 158 -15.02 -2.03 4.88
N ARG A 159 -14.53 -2.00 6.12
CA ARG A 159 -13.19 -1.49 6.40
C ARG A 159 -12.15 -2.38 5.70
N GLU A 160 -11.05 -1.78 5.27
CA GLU A 160 -10.05 -2.51 4.48
C GLU A 160 -9.48 -3.75 5.23
N THR A 161 -9.20 -3.62 6.53
CA THR A 161 -8.73 -4.75 7.36
C THR A 161 -9.78 -5.84 7.54
N GLU A 162 -11.07 -5.47 7.56
CA GLU A 162 -12.18 -6.43 7.62
C GLU A 162 -12.35 -7.17 6.29
N LYS A 163 -12.09 -6.51 5.14
CA LYS A 163 -12.04 -7.20 3.83
C LYS A 163 -10.93 -8.26 3.81
N TYR A 164 -9.78 -7.96 4.40
CA TYR A 164 -8.69 -8.95 4.53
C TYR A 164 -9.06 -10.11 5.44
N GLN A 165 -9.81 -9.87 6.52
CA GLN A 165 -10.32 -10.93 7.38
C GLN A 165 -11.23 -11.88 6.58
N ILE A 166 -12.14 -11.35 5.76
CA ILE A 166 -13.02 -12.16 4.90
C ILE A 166 -12.21 -12.96 3.87
N LEU A 167 -11.22 -12.32 3.25
CA LEU A 167 -10.31 -12.99 2.31
C LEU A 167 -9.52 -14.11 3.00
N TRP A 168 -9.00 -13.86 4.19
CA TRP A 168 -8.28 -14.84 5.01
C TRP A 168 -9.15 -16.05 5.35
N GLU A 169 -10.37 -15.83 5.84
CA GLU A 169 -11.31 -16.90 6.16
C GLU A 169 -11.60 -17.79 4.96
N LYS A 170 -11.74 -17.18 3.80
CA LYS A 170 -11.99 -17.88 2.55
C LYS A 170 -10.80 -18.71 2.09
N LEU A 171 -9.59 -18.16 2.16
CA LEU A 171 -8.36 -18.81 1.68
C LEU A 171 -7.84 -19.86 2.65
N ALA A 172 -7.71 -19.51 3.93
CA ALA A 172 -7.10 -20.37 4.94
C ALA A 172 -8.10 -21.36 5.57
N GLY A 173 -9.40 -21.10 5.44
CA GLY A 173 -10.44 -21.83 6.18
C GLY A 173 -10.39 -21.55 7.68
N ASP A 174 -9.80 -20.43 8.09
CA ASP A 174 -9.54 -20.06 9.48
C ASP A 174 -10.27 -18.77 9.86
N LYS A 175 -11.04 -18.82 10.95
CA LYS A 175 -11.84 -17.69 11.46
C LYS A 175 -11.18 -16.93 12.59
N ARG A 176 -9.95 -17.29 12.97
CA ARG A 176 -9.19 -16.50 13.95
C ARG A 176 -8.96 -15.10 13.38
N PRO A 177 -9.07 -14.05 14.21
CA PRO A 177 -8.77 -12.69 13.77
C PRO A 177 -7.34 -12.58 13.26
N LEU A 178 -7.16 -11.88 12.15
CA LEU A 178 -5.86 -11.47 11.66
C LEU A 178 -5.15 -10.60 12.70
N PRO A 179 -3.81 -10.67 12.79
CA PRO A 179 -3.06 -9.74 13.60
C PRO A 179 -3.30 -8.31 13.09
N PRO A 180 -3.32 -7.30 13.98
CA PRO A 180 -3.40 -5.92 13.55
C PRO A 180 -2.16 -5.56 12.70
N PRO A 181 -2.27 -4.58 11.78
CA PRO A 181 -1.11 -4.05 11.07
C PRO A 181 -0.03 -3.56 12.03
N GLU A 182 1.19 -4.05 11.84
CA GLU A 182 2.34 -3.71 12.67
C GLU A 182 3.59 -3.52 11.78
N LEU A 183 4.29 -2.40 11.97
CA LEU A 183 5.55 -2.12 11.28
C LEU A 183 6.71 -2.36 12.22
N SER A 184 7.72 -3.09 11.75
CA SER A 184 9.00 -3.19 12.46
C SER A 184 9.82 -1.94 12.18
N ILE A 185 10.32 -1.27 13.23
CA ILE A 185 11.19 -0.10 13.05
C ILE A 185 12.64 -0.59 12.92
N PRO A 186 13.32 -0.33 11.78
CA PRO A 186 14.72 -0.69 11.60
C PRO A 186 15.62 0.05 12.61
N LYS A 187 16.67 -0.61 13.09
CA LYS A 187 17.59 -0.03 14.09
C LYS A 187 18.34 1.21 13.59
N ASP A 188 18.64 1.25 12.30
CA ASP A 188 19.24 2.40 11.65
C ASP A 188 18.25 3.58 11.57
N ALA A 189 16.98 3.32 11.27
CA ALA A 189 15.93 4.34 11.32
C ALA A 189 15.72 4.91 12.73
N ASP A 190 15.74 4.04 13.75
CA ASP A 190 15.66 4.43 15.17
C ASP A 190 16.82 5.35 15.56
N LYS A 191 18.06 4.95 15.23
CA LYS A 191 19.25 5.77 15.46
C LYS A 191 19.20 7.11 14.71
N MET A 192 18.74 7.12 13.46
CA MET A 192 18.58 8.35 12.69
C MET A 192 17.56 9.30 13.34
N ALA A 193 16.49 8.76 13.93
CA ALA A 193 15.53 9.57 14.68
C ALA A 193 16.18 10.20 15.91
N GLU A 194 16.94 9.43 16.71
CA GLU A 194 17.70 9.93 17.86
C GLU A 194 18.66 11.07 17.48
N GLU A 195 19.42 10.91 16.39
CA GLU A 195 20.35 11.94 15.91
C GLU A 195 19.63 13.24 15.49
N VAL A 196 18.48 13.12 14.83
CA VAL A 196 17.65 14.26 14.44
C VAL A 196 17.09 14.97 15.68
N LEU A 197 16.57 14.23 16.65
CA LEU A 197 16.03 14.78 17.89
C LEU A 197 17.11 15.49 18.71
N ALA A 198 18.28 14.85 18.87
CA ALA A 198 19.42 15.43 19.57
C ALA A 198 19.89 16.74 18.93
N ARG A 199 19.98 16.79 17.59
CA ARG A 199 20.34 18.01 16.85
C ARG A 199 19.34 19.14 17.04
N LEU A 200 18.06 18.81 17.22
CA LEU A 200 17.00 19.80 17.49
C LEU A 200 16.90 20.18 18.99
N GLY A 201 17.70 19.55 19.85
CA GLY A 201 17.63 19.70 21.30
C GLY A 201 16.29 19.24 21.86
N LEU A 202 15.73 18.17 21.30
CA LEU A 202 14.50 17.53 21.77
C LEU A 202 14.87 16.28 22.55
N THR A 203 14.21 16.06 23.69
CA THR A 203 14.38 14.88 24.54
C THR A 203 13.04 14.19 24.70
N ASP A 204 13.05 12.99 25.26
CA ASP A 204 11.83 12.25 25.59
C ASP A 204 10.88 13.13 26.41
N GLU A 205 9.58 13.00 26.10
CA GLU A 205 8.48 13.73 26.73
C GLU A 205 8.54 15.27 26.60
N SER A 206 9.48 15.83 25.82
CA SER A 206 9.65 17.28 25.69
C SER A 206 9.00 17.88 24.43
N TYR A 207 8.37 17.06 23.60
CA TYR A 207 7.84 17.48 22.31
C TYR A 207 6.64 16.65 21.87
N TYR A 208 5.96 17.12 20.82
CA TYR A 208 4.91 16.38 20.13
C TYR A 208 5.03 16.59 18.62
N PHE A 209 4.51 15.65 17.84
CA PHE A 209 4.49 15.74 16.39
C PHE A 209 3.29 16.55 15.89
N CYS A 210 3.52 17.38 14.89
CA CYS A 210 2.48 18.06 14.14
C CYS A 210 2.69 17.84 12.64
N PHE A 211 1.69 17.29 11.96
CA PHE A 211 1.69 17.06 10.53
C PHE A 211 0.64 17.98 9.88
N PRO A 212 1.00 19.24 9.55
CA PRO A 212 0.03 20.21 9.02
C PRO A 212 -0.32 19.96 7.54
N ALA A 213 0.42 19.09 6.87
CA ALA A 213 0.28 18.74 5.46
C ALA A 213 -0.15 17.26 5.30
N GLY A 214 0.30 16.56 4.27
CA GLY A 214 -0.09 15.18 3.97
C GLY A 214 -1.35 15.05 3.12
N ILE A 215 -1.84 16.16 2.55
CA ILE A 215 -2.93 16.13 1.58
C ILE A 215 -2.36 15.93 0.18
N ALA A 216 -2.32 14.68 -0.27
CA ALA A 216 -1.90 14.27 -1.61
C ALA A 216 -2.89 14.73 -2.71
N ASN A 217 -3.10 16.05 -2.83
CA ASN A 217 -3.99 16.78 -3.76
C ASN A 217 -5.47 16.91 -3.35
N VAL A 218 -5.86 16.54 -2.12
CA VAL A 218 -7.25 16.67 -1.65
C VAL A 218 -7.38 17.76 -0.60
N PHE A 219 -7.55 19.01 -1.04
CA PHE A 219 -7.73 20.18 -0.17
C PHE A 219 -8.91 20.06 0.80
N LEU A 220 -9.95 19.30 0.46
CA LEU A 220 -11.08 19.08 1.37
C LEU A 220 -10.67 18.41 2.71
N LYS A 221 -9.56 17.67 2.71
CA LYS A 221 -9.02 17.01 3.90
C LYS A 221 -8.03 17.88 4.68
N SER A 222 -7.68 19.07 4.18
CA SER A 222 -6.74 19.94 4.90
C SER A 222 -7.43 20.68 6.03
N TRP A 223 -6.67 20.91 7.09
CA TRP A 223 -7.06 21.81 8.16
C TRP A 223 -6.31 23.14 7.97
N PRO A 224 -6.98 24.30 8.11
CA PRO A 224 -6.36 25.60 7.84
C PRO A 224 -5.07 25.85 8.63
N GLU A 225 -4.08 26.47 8.00
CA GLU A 225 -2.75 26.71 8.57
C GLU A 225 -2.82 27.56 9.84
N GLU A 226 -3.72 28.55 9.89
CA GLU A 226 -3.92 29.41 11.05
C GLU A 226 -4.44 28.62 12.26
N LYS A 227 -5.18 27.53 12.03
CA LYS A 227 -5.69 26.67 13.10
C LYS A 227 -4.61 25.75 13.64
N PHE A 228 -3.76 25.17 12.78
CA PHE A 228 -2.56 24.46 13.22
C PHE A 228 -1.65 25.37 14.05
N ALA A 229 -1.34 26.56 13.53
CA ALA A 229 -0.51 27.54 14.22
C ALA A 229 -1.08 27.95 15.58
N LYS A 230 -2.40 28.14 15.67
CA LYS A 230 -3.08 28.44 16.94
C LYS A 230 -2.94 27.30 17.95
N ILE A 231 -3.21 26.05 17.54
CA ILE A 231 -3.05 24.90 18.43
C ILE A 231 -1.60 24.73 18.87
N ILE A 232 -0.64 24.96 17.97
CA ILE A 232 0.78 24.88 18.32
C ILE A 232 1.08 25.85 19.46
N ALA A 233 0.81 27.14 19.28
CA ALA A 233 1.07 28.15 20.30
C ALA A 233 0.33 27.86 21.62
N GLU A 234 -0.90 27.35 21.56
CA GLU A 234 -1.66 26.99 22.77
C GLU A 234 -1.05 25.78 23.52
N ILE A 235 -0.63 24.74 22.80
CA ILE A 235 -0.01 23.55 23.41
C ILE A 235 1.35 23.90 24.00
N GLU A 236 2.21 24.60 23.25
CA GLU A 236 3.54 24.99 23.74
C GLU A 236 3.43 25.88 24.99
N LYS A 237 2.52 26.86 24.97
CA LYS A 237 2.29 27.75 26.12
C LYS A 237 1.79 27.00 27.36
N LYS A 238 0.81 26.11 27.18
CA LYS A 238 0.09 25.43 28.28
C LYS A 238 0.90 24.27 28.85
N TYR A 239 1.49 23.44 28.01
CA TYR A 239 2.13 22.19 28.41
C TYR A 239 3.67 22.28 28.41
N LYS A 240 4.25 23.39 27.94
CA LYS A 240 5.70 23.58 27.85
C LYS A 240 6.40 22.54 26.98
N LEU A 241 5.66 21.94 26.04
CA LEU A 241 6.18 21.03 25.02
C LEU A 241 6.59 21.83 23.79
N ARG A 242 7.55 21.32 23.01
CA ARG A 242 7.90 21.89 21.69
C ARG A 242 7.16 21.15 20.58
N ALA A 243 6.74 21.86 19.55
CA ALA A 243 6.19 21.26 18.34
C ALA A 243 7.31 20.80 17.40
N LEU A 244 7.34 19.51 17.08
CA LEU A 244 8.10 18.98 15.95
C LEU A 244 7.17 18.94 14.73
N VAL A 245 7.28 19.94 13.86
CA VAL A 245 6.47 20.05 12.65
C VAL A 245 7.12 19.27 11.52
N VAL A 246 6.40 18.30 10.96
CA VAL A 246 6.94 17.32 10.00
C VAL A 246 6.08 17.26 8.74
N GLY A 247 6.73 17.05 7.60
CA GLY A 247 6.10 16.72 6.32
C GLY A 247 7.15 16.47 5.24
N HIS A 248 6.70 16.22 4.02
CA HIS A 248 7.58 15.98 2.88
C HIS A 248 8.19 17.29 2.35
N GLU A 249 9.34 17.22 1.66
CA GLU A 249 10.02 18.41 1.10
C GLU A 249 9.10 19.24 0.19
N THR A 250 8.23 18.57 -0.57
CA THR A 250 7.24 19.24 -1.45
C THR A 250 6.18 20.03 -0.69
N GLU A 251 6.10 19.87 0.63
CA GLU A 251 5.12 20.52 1.51
C GLU A 251 5.74 21.68 2.31
N LYS A 252 7.01 22.01 2.02
CA LYS A 252 7.81 23.00 2.74
C LYS A 252 7.11 24.34 2.88
N GLU A 253 6.44 24.84 1.84
CA GLU A 253 5.75 26.13 1.88
C GLU A 253 4.64 26.17 2.95
N ILE A 254 3.85 25.09 3.06
CA ILE A 254 2.77 24.96 4.04
C ILE A 254 3.38 24.86 5.45
N ILE A 255 4.43 24.06 5.61
CA ILE A 255 5.13 23.88 6.88
C ILE A 255 5.70 25.21 7.37
N ASP A 256 6.44 25.93 6.51
CA ASP A 256 7.05 27.21 6.85
C ASP A 256 5.99 28.26 7.21
N LYS A 257 4.85 28.28 6.50
CA LYS A 257 3.72 29.17 6.81
C LYS A 257 3.13 28.87 8.19
N VAL A 258 2.89 27.60 8.52
CA VAL A 258 2.37 27.20 9.85
C VAL A 258 3.36 27.60 10.95
N ILE A 259 4.65 27.33 10.77
CA ILE A 259 5.69 27.70 11.74
C ILE A 259 5.75 29.23 11.92
N GLY A 260 5.71 29.99 10.83
CA GLY A 260 5.72 31.45 10.86
C GLY A 260 4.52 32.02 11.62
N LEU A 261 3.32 31.51 11.36
CA LEU A 261 2.10 31.91 12.06
C LEU A 261 2.11 31.51 13.54
N ALA A 262 2.69 30.36 13.89
CA ALA A 262 2.78 29.90 15.27
C ALA A 262 3.67 30.83 16.09
N ARG A 263 4.86 31.17 15.58
CA ARG A 263 5.82 32.09 16.23
C ARG A 263 5.26 33.49 16.50
N GLN A 264 4.33 33.96 15.67
CA GLN A 264 3.65 35.24 15.88
C GLN A 264 2.64 35.20 17.03
N LYS A 265 2.20 34.01 17.45
CA LYS A 265 1.14 33.82 18.46
C LYS A 265 1.67 33.55 19.87
N GLY A 266 2.98 33.39 20.04
CA GLY A 266 3.66 33.14 21.32
C GLY A 266 4.42 31.83 21.30
#